data_AF-A0A7C5BS67-F1
#
_entry.id   AF-A0A7C5BS67-F1
#
_cell.length_a   1.000
_cell.length_b   1.000
_cell.length_c   1.000
_cell.angle_alpha   90.00
_cell.angle_beta   90.00
_cell.angle_gamma   90.00
#
_symmetry.space_group_name_H-M   'P 1'
#
loop_
_entity.id
_entity.type
_entity.pdbx_description
1 polymer ?
#
loop_
_entity_poly.entity_id
_entity_poly.type
_entity_poly.pdbx_seq_one_letter_code
_entity_poly.pdbx_strand_id
1 'polypeptide(L)' 'NYRIRSGDSLWKISQKFNVSVAQVREWNGLSERTLLQPGQRLTLYVDVTKQHGSI' A
#
# COMPACT_ATOMS: atom_id res chain seq x y z
N ASN A 1 2.36 -8.91 -3.16
CA ASN A 1 1.24 -9.22 -2.25
C ASN A 1 1.74 -9.03 -0.82
N TYR A 2 1.24 -8.01 -0.10
CA TYR A 2 1.68 -7.64 1.25
C TYR A 2 0.62 -8.05 2.27
N ARG A 3 1.03 -8.61 3.42
CA ARG A 3 0.11 -8.99 4.50
C ARG A 3 0.14 -7.93 5.59
N ILE A 4 -1.02 -7.34 5.85
CA ILE A 4 -1.18 -6.29 6.86
C ILE A 4 -0.98 -6.87 8.25
N ARG A 5 -0.22 -6.15 9.08
CA ARG A 5 0.02 -6.48 10.49
C ARG A 5 -0.72 -5.49 11.40
N SER A 6 -0.97 -5.89 12.64
CA SER A 6 -1.56 -4.97 13.62
C SER A 6 -0.65 -3.75 13.80
N GLY A 7 -1.20 -2.55 13.61
CA GLY A 7 -0.44 -1.29 13.64
C GLY A 7 0.09 -0.80 12.29
N ASP A 8 -0.05 -1.59 11.22
CA ASP A 8 0.12 -1.11 9.85
C ASP A 8 -1.10 -0.31 9.40
N SER A 9 -0.85 0.70 8.58
CA SER A 9 -1.89 1.54 8.00
C SER A 9 -1.58 1.77 6.53
N LEU A 10 -2.62 1.99 5.72
CA LEU A 10 -2.51 2.26 4.28
C LEU A 10 -1.48 3.35 4.03
N TRP A 11 -1.48 4.40 4.86
CA TRP A 11 -0.54 5.51 4.80
C TRP A 11 0.93 5.09 4.99
N LYS A 12 1.23 4.27 6.01
CA LYS A 12 2.61 3.78 6.24
C LYS A 12 3.09 2.89 5.09
N ILE A 13 2.21 2.03 4.60
CA ILE A 13 2.48 1.13 3.47
C ILE A 13 2.71 1.97 2.21
N SER A 14 1.82 2.91 1.92
CA SER A 14 1.88 3.74 0.72
C SER A 14 3.16 4.58 0.70
N GLN A 15 3.56 5.18 1.83
CA GLN A 15 4.84 5.87 1.96
C GLN A 15 6.04 4.95 1.75
N LYS A 16 6.05 3.77 2.39
CA LYS A 16 7.15 2.80 2.25
C LYS A 16 7.38 2.38 0.81
N PHE A 17 6.30 2.30 0.04
CA PHE A 17 6.33 1.87 -1.36
C PHE A 17 6.29 3.03 -2.35
N ASN A 18 6.30 4.27 -1.86
CA ASN A 18 6.17 5.49 -2.67
C ASN A 18 4.98 5.44 -3.66
N VAL A 19 3.85 4.90 -3.20
CA VAL A 19 2.59 4.83 -3.93
C VAL A 19 1.54 5.69 -3.21
N SER A 20 0.49 6.11 -3.92
CA SER A 20 -0.61 6.85 -3.29
C SER A 20 -1.61 5.90 -2.64
N VAL A 21 -2.15 6.28 -1.48
CA VAL A 21 -3.22 5.51 -0.81
C VAL A 21 -4.41 5.26 -1.75
N ALA A 22 -4.78 6.26 -2.55
CA ALA A 22 -5.84 6.14 -3.56
C ALA A 22 -5.56 5.05 -4.60
N GLN A 23 -4.32 4.95 -5.11
CA GLN A 23 -3.93 3.91 -6.06
C GLN A 23 -4.00 2.52 -5.43
N VAL A 24 -3.50 2.39 -4.19
CA VAL A 24 -3.57 1.12 -3.45
C VAL A 24 -5.02 0.70 -3.21
N ARG A 25 -5.90 1.65 -2.91
CA ARG A 25 -7.34 1.41 -2.79
C ARG A 25 -7.93 0.92 -4.11
N GLU A 26 -7.64 1.59 -5.21
CA GLU A 26 -8.13 1.25 -6.55
C GLU A 26 -7.75 -0.19 -6.94
N TRP A 27 -6.48 -0.56 -6.76
CA TRP A 27 -5.99 -1.91 -7.07
C TRP A 27 -6.61 -3.03 -6.24
N ASN A 28 -7.13 -2.69 -5.05
CA ASN A 28 -7.73 -3.65 -4.13
C ASN A 28 -9.25 -3.47 -4.02
N GLY A 29 -9.86 -2.55 -4.79
CA GLY A 29 -11.28 -2.21 -4.69
C GLY A 29 -11.71 -1.72 -3.30
N LEU A 30 -10.82 -1.07 -2.55
CA LEU A 30 -11.09 -0.59 -1.19
C LEU A 30 -11.70 0.82 -1.23
N SER A 31 -12.76 1.04 -0.47
CA SER A 31 -13.37 2.36 -0.31
C SER A 31 -12.55 3.22 0.68
N GLU A 32 -12.77 4.54 0.66
CA GLU A 32 -12.04 5.46 1.53
C GLU A 32 -12.26 5.22 3.03
N ARG A 33 -13.42 4.66 3.37
CA ARG A 33 -13.81 4.27 4.73
C ARG A 33 -13.44 2.83 5.06
N THR A 34 -12.80 2.10 4.15
CA THR A 34 -12.42 0.71 4.41
C THR A 34 -11.27 0.69 5.40
N LEU A 35 -11.59 0.26 6.62
CA LEU A 35 -10.61 -0.03 7.65
C LEU A 35 -9.85 -1.30 7.28
N LEU A 36 -8.53 -1.20 7.23
CA LEU A 36 -7.67 -2.36 7.03
C LEU A 36 -7.69 -3.24 8.28
N GLN A 37 -7.89 -4.53 8.06
CA GLN A 37 -7.82 -5.50 9.14
C GLN A 37 -6.47 -6.23 9.12
N PRO A 38 -5.82 -6.41 10.28
CA PRO A 38 -4.61 -7.22 10.37
C PRO A 38 -4.89 -8.64 9.86
N GLY A 39 -4.04 -9.13 8.97
CA GLY A 39 -4.24 -10.40 8.25
C GLY A 39 -4.74 -10.24 6.81
N GLN A 40 -5.25 -9.07 6.43
CA GLN A 40 -5.67 -8.78 5.05
C GLN A 40 -4.46 -8.75 4.09
N ARG A 41 -4.67 -9.21 2.86
CA ARG A 41 -3.67 -9.18 1.79
C ARG A 41 -3.93 -7.98 0.89
N LEU A 42 -2.87 -7.24 0.61
CA LEU A 42 -2.90 -6.04 -0.22
C LEU A 42 -2.05 -6.26 -1.48
N THR A 43 -2.63 -5.96 -2.63
CA THR A 43 -1.94 -5.89 -3.91
C THR A 43 -1.33 -4.50 -4.05
N LEU A 44 -0.02 -4.45 -4.27
CA LEU A 44 0.74 -3.21 -4.42
C LEU A 44 1.50 -3.29 -5.73
N TYR A 45 1.27 -2.34 -6.62
CA TYR A 45 2.06 -2.14 -7.83
C TYR A 45 3.07 -1.05 -7.54
N VAL A 46 4.32 -1.46 -7.34
CA VAL A 46 5.40 -0.53 -7.00
C VAL A 46 6.34 -0.47 -8.18
N ASP A 47 6.57 0.74 -8.67
CA ASP A 47 7.51 0.97 -9.75
C ASP A 47 8.92 1.02 -9.14
N VAL A 48 9.58 -0.14 -9.12
CA VAL A 48 10.93 -0.31 -8.52
C VAL A 48 11.98 0.59 -9.19
N THR A 49 11.71 1.05 -10.41
CA THR A 49 12.52 2.00 -11.17
C THR A 49 12.58 3.41 -10.57
N LYS A 50 11.54 3.86 -9.83
CA LYS A 50 11.59 5.13 -9.08
C LYS A 50 12.25 5.03 -7.71
N GLN A 51 12.43 3.83 -7.16
CA GLN A 51 13.03 3.65 -5.83
C GLN A 51 14.56 3.55 -5.86
N HIS A 52 15.16 3.51 -7.07
CA HIS A 52 16.61 3.42 -7.29
C HIS A 52 17.21 4.67 -7.94
N GLY A 53 16.51 5.80 -7.92
CA GLY A 53 16.95 7.07 -8.51
C GLY A 53 17.66 7.96 -7.50
N SER A 54 18.84 7.55 -7.03
CA SER A 54 19.84 8.41 -6.39
C SER A 54 21.19 7.70 -6.49
N ILE A 55 21.79 7.73 -7.68
CA ILE A 55 23.22 7.52 -7.88
C ILE A 55 23.75 8.78 -8.55
#